data_AF-A0A2H3TJN0-F1
#
_entry.id   AF-A0A2H3TJN0-F1
#
_cell.length_a   1.000
_cell.length_b   1.000
_cell.length_c   1.000
_cell.angle_alpha   90.00
_cell.angle_beta   90.00
_cell.angle_gamma   90.00
#
_symmetry.space_group_name_H-M   'P 1'
#
loop_
_entity.id
_entity.type
_entity.pdbx_description
1 polymer ?
#
loop_
_entity_poly.entity_id
_entity_poly.type
_entity_poly.pdbx_seq_one_letter_code
_entity_poly.pdbx_strand_id
1 'polypeptide(L)'
;MPSKTQIEAELHRLRNDMEMLQINHDTARWEMQDMMKKRRDLESIINGGGSQSEKDSAQRQHDRLCTTLTDLCNRQELRCRELQRYRDKESELMKVLRSAT
;
A
#
# COMPACT_ATOMS: atom_id res chain seq x y z
N MET A 1 -34.26 9.53 -3.75
CA MET A 1 -33.48 8.28 -3.64
C MET A 1 -32.83 8.01 -4.99
N PRO A 2 -31.57 7.56 -5.04
CA PRO A 2 -30.95 7.12 -6.30
C PRO A 2 -31.72 5.94 -6.88
N SER A 3 -31.80 5.86 -8.21
CA SER A 3 -32.45 4.75 -8.90
C SER A 3 -31.62 3.48 -8.80
N LYS A 4 -32.26 2.32 -8.98
CA LYS A 4 -31.60 1.01 -9.01
C LYS A 4 -30.38 0.99 -9.96
N THR A 5 -30.56 1.50 -11.18
CA THR A 5 -29.50 1.61 -12.19
C THR A 5 -28.37 2.54 -11.76
N GLN A 6 -28.67 3.64 -11.06
CA GLN A 6 -27.64 4.53 -10.52
C GLN A 6 -26.79 3.82 -9.45
N ILE A 7 -27.43 3.04 -8.57
CA ILE A 7 -26.74 2.27 -7.52
C ILE A 7 -25.87 1.18 -8.15
N GLU A 8 -26.37 0.46 -9.15
CA GLU A 8 -25.61 -0.57 -9.88
C GLU A 8 -24.38 0.02 -10.60
N ALA A 9 -24.53 1.18 -11.24
CA ALA A 9 -23.42 1.87 -11.89
C ALA A 9 -22.38 2.40 -10.89
N GLU A 10 -22.81 2.81 -9.69
CA GLU A 10 -21.89 3.20 -8.61
C GLU A 10 -21.14 1.99 -8.04
N LEU A 11 -21.82 0.87 -7.81
CA LEU A 11 -21.21 -0.39 -7.38
C LEU A 11 -20.15 -0.87 -8.37
N HIS A 12 -20.44 -0.81 -9.68
CA HIS A 12 -19.47 -1.20 -10.69
C HIS A 12 -18.22 -0.33 -10.67
N ARG A 13 -18.38 1.00 -10.57
CA ARG A 13 -17.25 1.93 -10.47
C ARG A 13 -16.43 1.67 -9.21
N LEU A 14 -17.09 1.51 -8.06
CA LEU A 14 -16.44 1.24 -6.79
C LEU A 14 -15.62 -0.06 -6.82
N ARG A 15 -16.14 -1.12 -7.44
CA ARG A 15 -15.42 -2.39 -7.60
C ARG A 15 -14.17 -2.25 -8.46
N ASN A 16 -14.24 -1.49 -9.55
CA ASN A 16 -13.08 -1.21 -10.38
C ASN A 16 -12.02 -0.43 -9.60
N ASP A 17 -12.43 0.58 -8.83
CA ASP A 17 -11.51 1.38 -8.01
C ASP A 17 -10.86 0.52 -6.92
N MET A 18 -11.63 -0.40 -6.30
CA MET A 18 -11.12 -1.38 -5.35
C MET A 18 -10.09 -2.33 -5.96
N GLU A 19 -10.36 -2.86 -7.16
CA GLU A 19 -9.44 -3.76 -7.86
C GLU A 19 -8.11 -3.05 -8.15
N MET A 20 -8.17 -1.84 -8.71
CA MET A 20 -6.97 -1.04 -8.99
C MET A 20 -6.19 -0.71 -7.73
N LEU A 21 -6.88 -0.35 -6.64
CA LEU A 21 -6.24 -0.06 -5.37
C LEU A 21 -5.62 -1.32 -4.74
N GLN A 22 -6.25 -2.48 -4.89
CA GLN A 22 -5.71 -3.77 -4.43
C GLN A 22 -4.44 -4.15 -5.20
N ILE A 23 -4.43 -4.00 -6.53
CA ILE A 23 -3.22 -4.20 -7.35
C ILE A 23 -2.09 -3.28 -6.88
N ASN A 24 -2.39 -1.99 -6.69
CA ASN A 24 -1.40 -1.02 -6.22
C ASN A 24 -0.88 -1.35 -4.81
N HIS A 25 -1.76 -1.80 -3.93
CA HIS A 25 -1.40 -2.27 -2.59
C HIS A 25 -0.43 -3.46 -2.68
N ASP A 26 -0.73 -4.46 -3.50
CA ASP A 26 0.08 -5.67 -3.58
C ASP A 26 1.43 -5.42 -4.27
N THR A 27 1.48 -4.61 -5.32
CA THR A 27 2.74 -4.16 -5.94
C THR A 27 3.63 -3.41 -4.94
N ALA A 28 3.07 -2.44 -4.22
CA ALA A 28 3.84 -1.69 -3.23
C ALA A 28 4.38 -2.58 -2.11
N ARG A 29 3.61 -3.59 -1.69
CA ARG A 29 4.07 -4.58 -0.70
C ARG A 29 5.32 -5.32 -1.18
N TRP A 30 5.37 -5.74 -2.45
CA TRP A 30 6.54 -6.41 -3.03
C TRP A 30 7.76 -5.50 -3.07
N GLU A 31 7.59 -4.25 -3.52
CA GLU A 31 8.67 -3.26 -3.55
C GLU A 31 9.25 -3.00 -2.15
N MET A 32 8.37 -2.85 -1.15
CA MET A 32 8.78 -2.68 0.24
C MET A 32 9.57 -3.88 0.75
N GLN A 33 9.19 -5.12 0.41
CA GLN A 33 9.92 -6.32 0.80
C GLN A 33 11.34 -6.37 0.20
N ASP A 34 11.49 -5.99 -1.07
CA ASP A 34 12.80 -5.87 -1.73
C ASP A 34 13.67 -4.80 -1.06
N MET A 35 13.10 -3.62 -0.79
CA MET A 35 13.82 -2.55 -0.10
C MET A 35 14.21 -2.93 1.33
N MET A 36 13.35 -3.65 2.06
CA MET A 36 13.68 -4.18 3.39
C MET A 36 14.81 -5.21 3.33
N LYS A 37 14.91 -6.00 2.25
CA LYS A 37 16.03 -6.90 2.02
C LYS A 37 17.33 -6.12 1.81
N LYS A 38 17.33 -5.14 0.91
CA LYS A 38 18.49 -4.25 0.67
C LYS A 38 18.95 -3.54 1.94
N ARG A 39 18.01 -3.09 2.78
CA ARG A 39 18.30 -2.49 4.08
C ARG A 39 19.07 -3.44 4.99
N ARG A 40 18.66 -4.71 5.09
CA ARG A 40 19.36 -5.75 5.88
C ARG A 40 20.75 -6.06 5.32
N ASP A 41 20.89 -6.09 4.00
CA ASP A 41 22.18 -6.32 3.36
C ASP A 41 23.17 -5.19 3.70
N LEU A 42 22.70 -3.94 3.73
CA LEU A 42 23.51 -2.80 4.18
C LEU A 42 23.84 -2.86 5.68
N GLU A 43 22.91 -3.28 6.53
CA GLU A 43 23.19 -3.50 7.97
C GLU A 43 24.31 -4.53 8.17
N SER A 44 24.37 -5.57 7.35
CA SER A 44 25.46 -6.54 7.37
C SER A 44 26.81 -5.90 7.04
N ILE A 45 26.85 -5.00 6.06
CA ILE A 45 28.08 -4.27 5.68
C ILE A 45 28.52 -3.31 6.79
N ILE A 46 27.59 -2.53 7.34
CA ILE A 46 27.83 -1.56 8.42
C ILE A 46 28.45 -2.25 9.64
N ASN A 47 27.87 -3.39 10.04
CA ASN A 47 28.29 -4.15 11.22
C ASN A 47 29.44 -5.14 10.94
N GLY A 48 29.85 -5.30 9.67
CA GLY A 48 30.85 -6.26 9.24
C GLY A 48 32.30 -5.80 9.41
N GLY A 49 33.24 -6.58 8.87
CA GLY A 49 34.68 -6.30 8.91
C GLY A 49 35.23 -5.39 7.80
N GLY A 50 34.37 -4.72 7.03
CA GLY A 50 34.77 -3.84 5.93
C GLY A 50 35.53 -2.59 6.40
N SER A 51 36.14 -1.89 5.45
CA SER A 51 36.81 -0.61 5.71
C SER A 51 35.82 0.45 6.20
N GLN A 52 36.32 1.46 6.92
CA GLN A 52 35.48 2.55 7.41
C GLN A 52 34.74 3.28 6.28
N SER A 53 35.39 3.47 5.13
CA SER A 53 34.75 4.11 3.96
C SER A 53 33.58 3.29 3.40
N GLU A 54 33.67 1.96 3.41
CA GLU A 54 32.57 1.10 2.96
C GLU A 54 31.40 1.17 3.95
N LYS A 55 31.70 1.18 5.25
CA LYS A 55 30.69 1.34 6.31
C LYS A 55 29.99 2.69 6.21
N ASP A 56 30.72 3.78 6.02
CA ASP A 56 30.16 5.14 5.91
C ASP A 56 29.31 5.30 4.63
N SER A 57 29.69 4.63 3.54
CA SER A 57 28.88 4.57 2.32
C SER A 57 27.60 3.77 2.55
N ALA A 58 27.70 2.59 3.17
CA ALA A 58 26.56 1.73 3.47
C ALA A 58 25.58 2.39 4.46
N GLN A 59 26.08 3.11 5.48
CA GLN A 59 25.27 3.87 6.42
C GLN A 59 24.42 4.91 5.72
N ARG A 60 25.02 5.72 4.84
CA ARG A 60 24.28 6.74 4.06
C ARG A 60 23.19 6.13 3.18
N GLN A 61 23.45 4.95 2.59
CA GLN A 61 22.43 4.25 1.81
C GLN A 61 21.33 3.65 2.68
N HIS A 62 21.70 3.13 3.86
CA HIS A 62 20.77 2.57 4.84
C HIS A 62 19.82 3.64 5.37
N ASP A 63 20.32 4.81 5.75
CA ASP A 63 19.52 5.93 6.25
C ASP A 63 18.51 6.41 5.20
N ARG A 64 18.94 6.51 3.93
CA ARG A 64 18.06 6.84 2.80
C ARG A 64 16.97 5.79 2.62
N LEU A 65 17.32 4.50 2.65
CA LEU A 65 16.34 3.43 2.54
C LEU A 65 15.34 3.43 3.70
N CYS A 66 15.80 3.70 4.93
CA CYS A 66 14.91 3.79 6.10
C CYS A 66 13.89 4.92 5.95
N THR A 67 14.33 6.08 5.46
CA THR A 67 13.45 7.21 5.18
C THR A 67 12.40 6.84 4.14
N THR A 68 12.82 6.28 2.98
CA THR A 68 11.89 5.88 1.92
C THR A 68 10.93 4.78 2.36
N LEU A 69 11.42 3.79 3.12
CA LEU A 69 10.58 2.71 3.67
C LEU A 69 9.52 3.24 4.62
N THR A 70 9.85 4.24 5.43
CA THR A 70 8.88 4.89 6.34
C THR A 70 7.74 5.53 5.56
N ASP A 71 8.06 6.29 4.50
CA ASP A 71 7.05 6.91 3.64
C ASP A 71 6.19 5.88 2.91
N LEU A 72 6.80 4.79 2.43
CA LEU A 72 6.07 3.71 1.77
C LEU A 72 5.14 2.97 2.75
N CYS A 73 5.59 2.68 3.97
CA CYS A 73 4.74 2.12 5.03
C CYS A 73 3.54 3.01 5.31
N ASN A 74 3.75 4.31 5.48
CA ASN A 74 2.67 5.27 5.73
C ASN A 74 1.65 5.28 4.58
N ARG A 75 2.12 5.30 3.33
CA ARG A 75 1.23 5.23 2.15
C ARG A 75 0.50 3.90 2.08
N GLN A 76 1.14 2.79 2.45
CA GLN A 76 0.51 1.48 2.45
C GLN A 76 -0.63 1.40 3.47
N GLU A 77 -0.43 1.96 4.67
CA GLU A 77 -1.50 2.06 5.65
C GLU A 77 -2.69 2.86 5.15
N LEU A 78 -2.44 3.98 4.44
CA LEU A 78 -3.50 4.77 3.84
C LEU A 78 -4.31 3.95 2.81
N ARG A 79 -3.63 3.21 1.93
CA ARG A 79 -4.28 2.30 0.97
C ARG A 79 -5.12 1.23 1.66
N CYS A 80 -4.62 0.63 2.75
CA CYS A 80 -5.37 -0.34 3.54
C CYS A 80 -6.67 0.27 4.11
N ARG A 81 -6.58 1.47 4.67
CA ARG A 81 -7.75 2.19 5.22
C ARG A 81 -8.74 2.54 4.12
N GLU A 82 -8.26 2.95 2.95
CA GLU A 82 -9.10 3.29 1.80
C GLU A 82 -9.81 2.07 1.21
N LEU A 83 -9.12 0.93 1.06
CA LEU A 83 -9.74 -0.33 0.68
C LEU A 83 -10.85 -0.74 1.64
N GLN A 84 -10.63 -0.57 2.95
CA GLN A 84 -11.67 -0.86 3.93
C GLN A 84 -12.89 0.06 3.76
N ARG A 85 -12.67 1.37 3.56
CA ARG A 85 -13.76 2.31 3.28
C ARG A 85 -14.55 1.94 2.04
N TYR A 86 -13.89 1.47 0.97
CA TYR A 86 -14.58 1.03 -0.22
C TYR A 86 -15.41 -0.24 0.01
N ARG A 87 -14.91 -1.20 0.79
CA ARG A 87 -15.69 -2.39 1.19
C ARG A 87 -16.93 -2.04 2.03
N ASP A 88 -16.77 -1.08 2.94
CA ASP A 88 -17.89 -0.60 3.77
C ASP A 88 -18.94 0.09 2.89
N LYS A 89 -18.50 0.97 1.98
CA LYS A 89 -19.38 1.65 1.02
C LYS A 89 -20.07 0.66 0.07
N GLU A 90 -19.38 -0.35 -0.42
CA GLU A 90 -19.97 -1.41 -1.25
C GLU A 90 -21.09 -2.12 -0.48
N SER A 91 -20.84 -2.45 0.78
CA SER A 91 -21.82 -3.10 1.66
C SER A 91 -23.06 -2.23 1.87
N GLU A 92 -22.89 -0.91 2.04
CA GLU A 92 -23.99 0.05 2.14
C GLU A 92 -24.80 0.13 0.85
N LEU A 93 -24.14 0.30 -0.30
CA LEU A 93 -24.79 0.36 -1.61
C LEU A 93 -25.56 -0.93 -1.92
N MET A 94 -25.01 -2.09 -1.58
CA MET A 94 -25.69 -3.38 -1.71
C MET A 94 -26.93 -3.50 -0.83
N LYS A 95 -26.91 -2.94 0.40
CA LYS A 95 -28.10 -2.88 1.27
C LYS A 95 -29.17 -1.99 0.65
N VAL A 96 -28.79 -0.80 0.16
CA VAL A 96 -29.71 0.14 -0.50
C VAL A 96 -30.32 -0.51 -1.74
N LEU A 97 -29.52 -1.17 -2.57
CA LEU A 97 -29.99 -1.86 -3.77
C LEU A 97 -31.03 -2.94 -3.47
N ARG A 98 -30.83 -3.72 -2.41
CA ARG A 98 -31.79 -4.75 -1.98
C ARG A 98 -33.11 -4.16 -1.47
N SER A 99 -33.07 -2.96 -0.90
CA SER A 99 -34.26 -2.24 -0.42
C SER A 99 -34.96 -1.41 -1.50
N ALA A 100 -34.30 -1.18 -2.65
CA ALA A 100 -34.87 -0.45 -3.77
C ALA A 100 -35.80 -1.39 -4.56
N THR A 101 -37.10 -1.30 -4.25
CA THR A 101 -38.19 -1.93 -5.03
C THR A 101 -38.34 -1.30 -6.40
#